data_AF-A0A0F0G0D5-F1
#
_entry.id   AF-A0A0F0G0D5-F1
#
_cell.length_a   1.000
_cell.length_b   1.000
_cell.length_c   1.000
_cell.angle_alpha   90.00
_cell.angle_beta   90.00
_cell.angle_gamma   90.00
#
_symmetry.space_group_name_H-M   'P 1'
#
loop_
_entity.id
_entity.type
_entity.pdbx_description
1 polymer ?
#
loop_
_entity_poly.entity_id
_entity_poly.type
_entity_poly.pdbx_seq_one_letter_code
_entity_poly.pdbx_strand_id
1 'polypeptide(L)'
;MEVLFLDQNKWIELARVRAGVVTTGPAYIAYAELHEAVDKGRFIAPLTVSHILETSKRNDQTSRTHVVEVQAALSKGWVFRSRKARVLIEMPYSRSPRFSLT
;
A
#
# COMPACT_ATOMS: atom_id res chain seq x y z
N MET A 1 4.97 -8.80 -13.95
CA MET A 1 3.98 -8.62 -12.87
C MET A 1 4.71 -8.84 -11.56
N GLU A 2 4.98 -7.76 -10.85
CA GLU A 2 5.67 -7.78 -9.56
C GLU A 2 4.68 -7.49 -8.43
N VAL A 3 5.00 -7.95 -7.22
CA VAL A 3 4.16 -7.72 -6.04
C VAL A 3 4.75 -6.59 -5.23
N LEU A 4 4.03 -5.47 -5.14
CA LEU A 4 4.41 -4.36 -4.28
C LEU A 4 3.65 -4.47 -2.96
N PHE A 5 4.40 -4.68 -1.88
CA PHE A 5 3.82 -4.64 -0.53
C PHE A 5 3.79 -3.20 -0.02
N LEU A 6 2.60 -2.70 0.29
CA LEU A 6 2.39 -1.40 0.92
C LEU A 6 1.91 -1.62 2.36
N ASP A 7 2.62 -1.02 3.32
CA ASP A 7 2.17 -0.99 4.72
C ASP A 7 1.01 0.00 4.92
N GLN A 8 0.34 -0.07 6.07
CA GLN A 8 -0.83 0.74 6.37
C GLN A 8 -0.57 2.25 6.30
N ASN A 9 0.61 2.74 6.71
CA ASN A 9 0.92 4.16 6.65
C ASN A 9 1.01 4.64 5.20
N LYS A 10 1.53 3.81 4.29
CA LYS A 10 1.59 4.13 2.87
C LYS A 10 0.19 4.18 2.23
N TRP A 11 -0.71 3.27 2.61
CA TRP A 11 -2.11 3.35 2.21
C TRP A 11 -2.77 4.66 2.67
N ILE A 12 -2.52 5.06 3.92
CA ILE A 12 -3.04 6.32 4.48
C ILE A 12 -2.45 7.53 3.77
N GLU A 13 -1.15 7.53 3.49
CA GLU A 13 -0.46 8.62 2.78
C GLU A 13 -1.05 8.83 1.38
N LEU A 14 -1.24 7.74 0.62
CA LEU A 14 -1.90 7.78 -0.68
C LEU A 14 -3.38 8.21 -0.59
N ALA A 15 -4.08 7.82 0.48
CA ALA A 15 -5.45 8.28 0.72
C ALA A 15 -5.52 9.79 0.99
N ARG A 16 -4.49 10.39 1.59
CA ARG A 16 -4.40 11.85 1.77
C ARG A 16 -4.17 12.59 0.45
N VAL A 17 -3.47 11.96 -0.50
CA VAL A 17 -3.38 12.48 -1.88
C VAL A 17 -4.75 12.48 -2.52
N ARG A 18 -5.46 11.34 -2.47
CA ARG A 18 -6.83 11.23 -2.99
C ARG A 18 -7.80 12.24 -2.36
N ALA A 19 -7.67 12.50 -1.07
CA ALA A 19 -8.49 13.48 -0.34
C ALA A 19 -8.16 14.95 -0.67
N GLY A 20 -7.16 15.21 -1.51
CA GLY A 20 -6.70 16.57 -1.83
C GLY A 20 -5.90 17.24 -0.71
N VAL A 21 -5.55 16.51 0.35
CA VAL A 21 -4.75 17.03 1.49
C VAL A 21 -3.28 17.09 1.12
N VAL A 22 -2.80 16.15 0.31
CA VAL A 22 -1.42 16.13 -0.21
C VAL A 22 -1.46 16.35 -1.72
N THR A 23 -0.92 17.47 -2.18
CA THR A 23 -0.97 17.89 -3.59
C THR A 23 0.41 17.96 -4.24
N THR A 24 1.48 17.73 -3.49
CA THR A 24 2.87 17.77 -3.98
C THR A 24 3.73 16.73 -3.26
N GLY A 25 4.94 16.51 -3.75
CA GLY A 25 5.94 15.66 -3.12
C GLY A 25 5.84 14.17 -3.51
N PRO A 26 6.65 13.31 -2.86
CA PRO A 26 6.83 11.92 -3.29
C PRO A 26 5.54 11.10 -3.29
N ALA A 27 4.66 11.30 -2.31
CA ALA A 27 3.39 10.58 -2.24
C ALA A 27 2.45 10.95 -3.40
N TYR A 28 2.43 12.22 -3.80
CA TYR A 28 1.62 12.69 -4.92
C TYR A 28 2.08 12.07 -6.24
N ILE A 29 3.40 12.03 -6.46
CA ILE A 29 4.01 11.40 -7.63
C ILE A 29 3.74 9.88 -7.63
N ALA A 30 4.04 9.22 -6.50
CA ALA A 30 3.85 7.78 -6.34
C ALA A 30 2.38 7.37 -6.55
N TYR A 31 1.42 8.19 -6.12
CA TYR A 31 0.00 7.92 -6.36
C TYR A 31 -0.31 7.79 -7.86
N ALA A 32 0.15 8.73 -8.69
CA ALA A 32 -0.06 8.67 -10.13
C ALA A 32 0.68 7.48 -10.78
N GLU A 33 1.95 7.29 -10.43
CA GLU A 33 2.78 6.20 -10.98
C GLU A 33 2.25 4.81 -10.63
N LEU A 34 1.77 4.62 -9.39
CA LEU A 34 1.20 3.35 -8.95
C LEU A 34 -0.09 3.02 -9.69
N HIS A 35 -0.96 4.01 -9.88
CA HIS A 35 -2.18 3.83 -10.66
C HIS A 35 -1.86 3.43 -12.10
N GLU A 36 -0.95 4.13 -12.76
CA GLU A 36 -0.52 3.80 -14.12
C GLU A 36 0.09 2.39 -14.19
N ALA A 37 0.96 2.05 -13.24
CA ALA A 37 1.66 0.78 -13.26
C ALA A 37 0.75 -0.41 -12.94
N VAL A 38 -0.25 -0.24 -12.06
CA VAL A 38 -1.29 -1.24 -11.79
C VAL A 38 -2.20 -1.40 -13.02
N ASP A 39 -2.64 -0.31 -13.65
CA ASP A 39 -3.49 -0.37 -14.84
C ASP A 39 -2.77 -1.02 -16.04
N LYS A 40 -1.45 -0.86 -16.13
CA LYS A 40 -0.59 -1.55 -17.12
C LYS A 40 -0.23 -2.98 -16.73
N GLY A 41 -0.70 -3.51 -15.60
CA GLY A 41 -0.38 -4.86 -15.12
C GLY A 41 1.10 -5.09 -14.79
N ARG A 42 1.84 -4.02 -14.48
CA ARG A 42 3.25 -4.10 -14.07
C ARG A 42 3.36 -4.54 -12.62
N PHE A 43 2.52 -3.98 -11.75
CA PHE A 43 2.44 -4.32 -10.33
C PHE A 43 1.04 -4.72 -9.90
N ILE A 44 0.99 -5.52 -8.84
CA ILE A 44 -0.19 -5.64 -7.97
C ILE A 44 0.17 -5.21 -6.56
N ALA A 45 -0.77 -4.62 -5.84
CA ALA A 45 -0.61 -4.22 -4.44
C ALA A 45 -1.62 -4.97 -3.54
N PRO A 46 -1.36 -6.24 -3.19
CA PRO A 46 -2.37 -7.07 -2.52
C PRO A 46 -2.65 -6.60 -1.09
N LEU A 47 -3.91 -6.68 -0.67
CA LEU A 47 -4.28 -6.38 0.71
C LEU A 47 -3.99 -7.55 1.65
N THR A 48 -3.78 -7.23 2.92
CA THR A 48 -3.74 -8.22 4.01
C THR A 48 -4.99 -8.09 4.86
N VAL A 49 -5.28 -9.13 5.66
CA VAL A 49 -6.33 -9.05 6.69
C VAL A 49 -6.05 -7.90 7.67
N SER A 50 -4.78 -7.60 7.98
CA SER A 50 -4.41 -6.46 8.82
C SER A 50 -4.88 -5.14 8.23
N HIS A 51 -4.65 -4.91 6.92
CA HIS A 51 -5.11 -3.70 6.24
C HIS A 51 -6.63 -3.53 6.36
N ILE A 52 -7.38 -4.61 6.15
CA ILE A 52 -8.85 -4.59 6.23
C ILE A 52 -9.31 -4.27 7.66
N LEU A 53 -8.73 -4.95 8.66
CA LEU A 53 -9.10 -4.74 10.07
C LEU A 53 -8.71 -3.35 10.57
N GLU A 54 -7.53 -2.86 10.24
CA GLU A 54 -7.07 -1.52 10.64
C GLU A 54 -7.89 -0.42 9.98
N THR A 55 -8.22 -0.56 8.69
CA THR A 55 -9.12 0.37 7.99
C THR A 55 -10.53 0.33 8.59
N SER A 56 -11.04 -0.85 8.97
CA SER A 56 -12.38 -0.96 9.60
C SER A 56 -12.47 -0.28 10.98
N LYS A 57 -11.35 -0.22 11.72
CA LYS A 57 -11.26 0.39 13.05
C LYS A 57 -11.10 1.92 13.02
N ARG A 58 -10.91 2.54 11.85
CA ARG A 58 -10.87 4.02 11.74
C ARG A 58 -12.24 4.59 12.07
N ASN A 59 -12.30 5.51 13.05
CA ASN A 59 -13.54 6.18 13.46
C ASN A 59 -14.03 7.23 12.45
N ASP A 60 -13.12 7.93 11.77
CA ASP A 60 -13.48 8.95 10.79
C ASP A 60 -13.96 8.32 9.48
N GLN A 61 -15.25 8.48 9.18
CA GLN A 61 -15.90 7.86 8.02
C GLN A 61 -15.30 8.36 6.69
N THR A 62 -15.03 9.66 6.57
CA THR A 62 -14.50 10.26 5.33
C THR A 62 -13.10 9.73 5.03
N SER A 63 -12.21 9.77 6.02
CA SER A 63 -10.86 9.22 5.91
C SER A 63 -10.89 7.72 5.65
N ARG A 64 -11.78 6.97 6.30
CA ARG A 64 -11.96 5.54 6.05
C ARG A 64 -12.36 5.28 4.59
N THR A 65 -13.31 6.04 4.05
CA THR A 65 -13.73 5.94 2.66
C THR A 65 -12.54 6.16 1.71
N HIS A 66 -11.75 7.22 1.90
CA HIS A 66 -10.59 7.47 1.04
C HIS A 66 -9.56 6.33 1.08
N VAL A 67 -9.29 5.75 2.25
CA VAL A 67 -8.38 4.61 2.36
C VAL A 67 -8.94 3.39 1.63
N VAL A 68 -10.22 3.06 1.83
CA VAL A 68 -10.87 1.93 1.15
C VAL A 68 -10.84 2.09 -0.36
N GLU A 69 -11.11 3.29 -0.87
CA GLU A 69 -11.11 3.56 -2.30
C GLU A 69 -9.72 3.38 -2.93
N VAL A 70 -8.66 3.88 -2.29
CA VAL A 70 -7.28 3.67 -2.76
C VAL A 70 -6.90 2.19 -2.68
N GLN A 71 -7.24 1.52 -1.57
CA GLN A 71 -6.99 0.09 -1.39
C GLN A 71 -7.70 -0.73 -2.48
N ALA A 72 -8.96 -0.43 -2.80
CA ALA A 72 -9.70 -1.10 -3.86
C ALA A 72 -9.08 -0.85 -5.24
N ALA A 73 -8.73 0.41 -5.53
CA ALA A 73 -8.20 0.79 -6.84
C ALA A 73 -6.84 0.16 -7.15
N LEU A 74 -5.92 0.14 -6.19
CA LEU A 74 -4.56 -0.38 -6.39
C LEU A 74 -4.47 -1.90 -6.17
N SER A 75 -5.28 -2.47 -5.29
CA SER A 75 -5.25 -3.91 -5.06
C SER A 75 -5.96 -4.70 -6.15
N LYS A 76 -6.93 -4.11 -6.87
CA LYS A 76 -7.77 -4.79 -7.86
C LYS A 76 -8.39 -6.11 -7.34
N GLY A 77 -8.62 -6.22 -6.03
CA GLY A 77 -9.15 -7.42 -5.37
C GLY A 77 -8.11 -8.51 -5.03
N TRP A 78 -6.82 -8.28 -5.31
CA TRP A 78 -5.74 -9.18 -4.89
C TRP A 78 -5.55 -9.11 -3.38
N VAL A 79 -5.49 -10.28 -2.73
CA VAL A 79 -5.31 -10.40 -1.28
C VAL A 79 -4.31 -11.49 -0.92
N PHE A 80 -3.52 -11.26 0.12
CA PHE A 80 -2.70 -12.31 0.73
C PHE A 80 -3.58 -13.31 1.49
N ARG A 81 -3.63 -14.55 1.01
CA ARG A 81 -4.47 -15.63 1.58
C ARG A 81 -3.81 -16.35 2.76
N SER A 82 -2.53 -16.14 3.05
CA SER A 82 -1.86 -16.73 4.22
C SER A 82 -0.81 -15.80 4.84
N ARG A 83 -0.66 -15.85 6.18
CA ARG A 83 0.42 -15.12 6.88
C ARG A 83 1.82 -15.59 6.41
N LYS A 84 1.97 -16.87 6.07
CA LYS A 84 3.23 -17.45 5.56
C LYS A 84 3.64 -16.87 4.20
N ALA A 85 2.69 -16.65 3.29
CA ALA A 85 2.97 -16.01 2.01
C ALA A 85 3.50 -14.59 2.16
N ARG A 86 3.07 -13.88 3.21
CA ARG A 86 3.56 -12.54 3.54
C ARG A 86 5.01 -12.56 4.01
N VAL A 87 5.36 -13.47 4.92
CA VAL A 87 6.74 -13.65 5.43
C VAL A 87 7.72 -13.92 4.30
N LEU A 88 7.33 -14.70 3.29
CA LEU A 88 8.18 -15.00 2.13
C LEU A 88 8.47 -13.78 1.23
N ILE A 89 7.62 -12.76 1.24
CA ILE A 89 7.81 -11.50 0.50
C ILE A 89 8.51 -10.44 1.35
N GLU A 90 8.35 -10.50 2.68
CA GLU A 90 9.05 -9.62 3.63
C GLU A 90 10.52 -10.05 3.87
N MET A 91 10.83 -11.36 3.78
CA MET A 91 12.17 -11.91 4.03
C MET A 91 13.30 -11.58 3.03
N PRO A 92 13.10 -11.30 1.72
CA PRO A 92 14.19 -10.93 0.85
C PRO A 92 14.83 -9.58 1.22
N TYR A 93 14.14 -8.71 1.97
CA TYR A 93 14.69 -7.41 2.39
C TYR A 93 15.55 -7.46 3.67
N SER A 94 15.43 -8.52 4.49
CA SER A 94 16.17 -8.62 5.76
C SER A 94 17.61 -9.14 5.62
N ARG A 95 18.10 -9.34 4.39
CA ARG A 95 19.48 -9.75 4.08
C ARG A 95 20.29 -8.71 3.32
N SER A 96 19.92 -7.43 3.43
CA SER A 96 20.83 -6.34 3.11
C SER A 96 21.81 -6.16 4.29
N PRO A 97 23.15 -6.14 4.10
CA PRO A 97 24.06 -5.86 5.19
C PRO A 97 23.76 -4.44 5.70
N ARG A 98 23.48 -4.32 6.99
CA ARG A 98 23.47 -3.02 7.68
C ARG A 98 24.85 -2.40 7.46
N PHE A 99 24.92 -1.34 6.65
CA PHE A 99 26.04 -0.42 6.69
C PHE A 99 26.09 0.16 8.10
N SER A 100 27.05 -0.32 8.89
CA SER A 100 27.41 0.25 10.18
C SER A 100 28.18 1.53 9.89
N LEU A 101 27.60 2.68 10.24
CA LEU A 101 28.36 3.93 10.34
C LEU A 101 28.87 4.04 11.78
N THR A 102 30.13 3.64 11.95
CA THR A 102 31.07 4.11 12.98
C THR A 102 32.44 4.11 12.35
#